data_AF-A0AAU9D623-F1
#
_entry.id   AF-A0AAU9D623-F1
#
_cell.length_a   1.000
_cell.length_b   1.000
_cell.length_c   1.000
_cell.angle_alpha   90.00
_cell.angle_beta   90.00
_cell.angle_gamma   90.00
#
_symmetry.space_group_name_H-M   'P 1'
#
loop_
_entity.id
_entity.type
_entity.pdbx_description
1 polymer ?
#
loop_
_entity_poly.entity_id
_entity_poly.type
_entity_poly.pdbx_seq_one_letter_code
_entity_poly.pdbx_strand_id
1 'polypeptide(L)'
;MKRLTKREEDVMTVFWELKKSLTIRDVVKHNPELSQNTVQVVLKNLVEKKCLEFDGTSIARTAIARVYKAIISEEEYFQEIIPKKIFKKMVVSFVTQENSEEELKKIEDMVQKKLKEIRE
;
A
#
# COMPACT_ATOMS: atom_id res chain seq x y z
N MET A 1 12.04 -6.37 -1.99
CA MET A 1 11.34 -5.40 -2.87
C MET A 1 12.20 -4.14 -3.10
N LYS A 2 12.04 -3.42 -4.24
CA LYS A 2 12.71 -2.11 -4.44
C LYS A 2 11.83 -1.00 -3.87
N ARG A 3 12.43 -0.05 -3.14
CA ARG A 3 11.71 1.12 -2.60
C ARG A 3 11.02 1.91 -3.71
N LEU A 4 9.79 2.34 -3.46
CA LEU A 4 9.06 3.23 -4.35
C LEU A 4 9.59 4.66 -4.20
N THR A 5 9.59 5.39 -5.31
CA THR A 5 9.77 6.84 -5.34
C THR A 5 8.48 7.51 -4.88
N LYS A 6 8.55 8.78 -4.48
CA LYS A 6 7.36 9.53 -4.04
C LYS A 6 6.17 9.39 -5.01
N ARG A 7 6.42 9.57 -6.31
CA ARG A 7 5.39 9.43 -7.36
C ARG A 7 4.82 8.02 -7.49
N GLU A 8 5.62 7.00 -7.20
CA GLU A 8 5.15 5.61 -7.18
C GLU A 8 4.34 5.32 -5.91
N GLU A 9 4.72 5.89 -4.77
CA GLU A 9 3.94 5.84 -3.53
C GLU A 9 2.60 6.55 -3.71
N ASP A 10 2.57 7.76 -4.27
CA ASP A 10 1.34 8.51 -4.54
C ASP A 10 0.35 7.72 -5.41
N VAL A 11 0.85 6.99 -6.41
CA VAL A 11 0.02 6.11 -7.24
C VAL A 11 -0.45 4.91 -6.42
N MET A 12 0.43 4.28 -5.65
CA MET A 12 0.06 3.12 -4.84
C MET A 12 -0.97 3.43 -3.75
N THR A 13 -0.89 4.59 -3.11
CA THR A 13 -1.89 5.03 -2.13
C THR A 13 -3.29 4.99 -2.73
N VAL A 14 -3.46 5.47 -3.97
CA VAL A 14 -4.76 5.41 -4.67
C VAL A 14 -5.25 3.98 -4.88
N PHE A 15 -4.35 3.04 -5.20
CA PHE A 15 -4.71 1.63 -5.34
C PHE A 15 -5.06 0.99 -3.99
N TRP A 16 -4.34 1.32 -2.91
CA TRP A 16 -4.59 0.79 -1.57
C TRP A 16 -5.87 1.33 -0.96
N GLU A 17 -6.21 2.61 -1.19
CA GLU A 17 -7.47 3.22 -0.75
C GLU A 17 -8.66 2.61 -1.47
N LEU A 18 -8.57 2.46 -2.80
CA LEU A 18 -9.69 2.00 -3.61
C LEU A 18 -9.86 0.48 -3.65
N LYS A 19 -8.84 -0.29 -3.26
CA LYS A 19 -8.81 -1.77 -3.20
C LYS A 19 -9.44 -2.46 -4.42
N LYS A 20 -9.32 -1.84 -5.60
CA LYS A 20 -9.93 -2.29 -6.86
C LYS A 20 -8.98 -2.07 -8.02
N SER A 21 -9.30 -2.69 -9.15
CA SER A 21 -8.54 -2.52 -10.38
C SER A 21 -8.80 -1.14 -10.99
N LEU A 22 -7.75 -0.39 -11.29
CA LEU A 22 -7.83 1.00 -11.77
C LEU A 22 -7.18 1.16 -13.13
N THR A 23 -7.74 2.05 -13.94
CA THR A 23 -7.10 2.54 -15.16
C THR A 23 -6.22 3.75 -14.86
N ILE A 24 -5.35 4.12 -15.81
CA ILE A 24 -4.58 5.38 -15.78
C ILE A 24 -5.50 6.57 -15.51
N ARG A 25 -6.70 6.60 -16.12
CA ARG A 25 -7.65 7.70 -15.97
C ARG A 25 -8.25 7.75 -14.58
N ASP A 26 -8.50 6.59 -13.97
CA ASP A 26 -9.05 6.51 -12.60
C ASP A 26 -8.03 7.04 -11.58
N VAL A 27 -6.75 6.70 -11.76
CA VAL A 27 -5.66 7.20 -10.91
C VAL A 27 -5.53 8.72 -11.03
N VAL A 28 -5.50 9.27 -12.25
CA VAL A 28 -5.44 10.73 -12.47
C VAL A 28 -6.70 11.44 -11.94
N LYS A 29 -7.86 10.78 -11.97
CA LYS A 29 -9.09 11.33 -11.41
C LYS A 29 -9.04 11.41 -9.88
N HIS A 30 -8.40 10.46 -9.21
CA HIS A 30 -8.20 10.48 -7.76
C HIS A 30 -7.04 11.39 -7.34
N ASN A 31 -5.98 11.45 -8.14
CA ASN A 31 -4.82 12.29 -7.89
C ASN A 31 -4.53 13.18 -9.10
N PRO A 32 -5.19 14.36 -9.20
CA PRO A 32 -5.09 15.24 -10.35
C PRO A 32 -3.73 15.95 -10.48
N GLU A 33 -2.85 15.86 -9.48
CA GLU A 33 -1.48 16.38 -9.58
C GLU A 33 -0.60 15.53 -10.51
N LEU A 34 -1.02 14.29 -10.80
CA LEU A 34 -0.31 13.39 -11.69
C LEU A 34 -0.81 13.50 -13.14
N SER A 35 0.11 13.69 -14.08
CA SER A 35 -0.22 13.63 -15.51
C SER A 35 -0.45 12.18 -15.98
N GLN A 36 -1.29 11.97 -17.00
CA GLN A 36 -1.52 10.64 -17.58
C GLN A 36 -0.23 9.96 -18.04
N ASN A 37 0.71 10.71 -18.62
CA ASN A 37 2.01 10.19 -19.04
C ASN A 37 2.85 9.75 -17.84
N THR A 38 2.86 10.53 -16.76
CA THR A 38 3.55 10.18 -15.51
C THR A 38 2.98 8.90 -14.93
N VAL A 39 1.66 8.80 -14.80
CA VAL A 39 0.98 7.61 -14.28
C VAL A 39 1.29 6.40 -15.16
N GLN A 40 1.28 6.54 -16.48
CA GLN A 40 1.62 5.44 -17.38
C GLN A 40 3.04 4.89 -17.15
N VAL A 41 4.03 5.77 -17.01
CA VAL A 41 5.42 5.37 -16.71
C VAL A 41 5.52 4.73 -15.32
N VAL A 42 4.87 5.34 -14.32
CA VAL A 42 4.86 4.84 -12.94
C VAL A 42 4.20 3.45 -12.85
N LEU A 43 3.06 3.23 -13.50
CA LEU A 43 2.40 1.92 -13.54
C LEU A 43 3.29 0.86 -14.16
N LYS A 44 3.99 1.18 -15.26
CA LYS A 44 4.93 0.25 -15.87
C LYS A 44 6.04 -0.14 -14.88
N ASN A 45 6.64 0.84 -14.21
CA ASN A 45 7.69 0.60 -13.22
C ASN A 45 7.16 -0.21 -12.02
N LEU A 46 5.94 0.07 -11.55
CA LEU A 46 5.29 -0.65 -10.45
C LEU A 46 5.00 -2.11 -10.81
N VAL A 47 4.64 -2.40 -12.06
CA VAL A 47 4.50 -3.77 -12.57
C VAL A 47 5.86 -4.47 -12.61
N GLU A 48 6.91 -3.80 -13.10
CA GLU A 48 8.28 -4.35 -13.07
C GLU A 48 8.79 -4.62 -11.65
N LYS A 49 8.36 -3.81 -10.67
CA LYS A 49 8.67 -3.98 -9.25
C LYS A 49 7.81 -5.03 -8.55
N LYS A 50 6.84 -5.65 -9.24
CA LYS A 50 5.86 -6.58 -8.67
C LYS A 50 5.06 -5.97 -7.51
N CYS A 51 4.69 -4.70 -7.64
CA CYS A 51 3.74 -4.05 -6.74
C CYS A 51 2.32 -4.01 -7.35
N LEU A 52 2.24 -3.99 -8.67
CA LEU A 52 1.01 -4.06 -9.45
C LEU A 52 1.05 -5.23 -10.43
N GLU A 53 -0.12 -5.72 -10.82
CA GLU A 53 -0.28 -6.63 -11.95
C GLU A 53 -1.34 -6.14 -12.93
N PHE A 54 -1.25 -6.62 -14.18
CA PHE A 54 -2.25 -6.36 -15.20
C PHE A 54 -3.48 -7.22 -14.94
N ASP A 55 -4.63 -6.59 -14.73
CA ASP A 55 -5.89 -7.27 -14.38
C ASP A 55 -6.86 -7.38 -15.58
N GLY A 56 -6.43 -6.95 -16.76
CA GLY A 56 -7.20 -7.03 -17.99
C GLY A 56 -7.49 -5.67 -18.64
N THR A 57 -8.60 -5.61 -19.36
CA THR A 57 -9.04 -4.42 -20.08
C THR A 57 -10.47 -4.05 -19.73
N SER A 58 -10.70 -2.78 -19.38
CA SER A 58 -12.02 -2.23 -19.15
C SER A 58 -12.40 -1.25 -20.26
N ILE A 59 -13.67 -1.25 -20.66
CA ILE A 59 -14.19 -0.34 -21.69
C ILE A 59 -14.62 0.95 -21.00
N ALA A 60 -13.84 2.01 -21.19
CA ALA A 60 -14.17 3.35 -20.70
C ALA A 60 -14.86 4.15 -21.80
N ARG A 61 -16.21 4.16 -21.79
CA ARG A 61 -17.14 4.83 -22.74
C ARG A 61 -17.03 4.40 -24.21
N THR A 62 -15.85 4.49 -24.82
CA THR A 62 -15.57 4.13 -26.23
C THR A 62 -14.13 3.68 -26.47
N ALA A 63 -13.28 3.66 -25.45
CA ALA A 63 -11.88 3.25 -25.57
C ALA A 63 -11.58 2.07 -24.63
N ILE A 64 -10.83 1.09 -25.14
CA ILE A 64 -10.31 -0.02 -24.36
C ILE A 64 -9.14 0.50 -23.51
N ALA A 65 -9.28 0.44 -22.19
CA ALA A 65 -8.25 0.87 -21.24
C ALA A 65 -7.70 -0.32 -20.48
N ARG A 66 -6.37 -0.33 -20.27
CA ARG A 66 -5.71 -1.33 -19.41
C ARG A 66 -6.04 -1.04 -17.95
N VAL A 67 -6.40 -2.09 -17.22
CA VAL A 67 -6.60 -2.03 -15.77
C VAL A 67 -5.46 -2.75 -15.05
N TYR A 68 -5.08 -2.21 -13.91
CA TYR A 68 -4.06 -2.77 -13.04
C TYR A 68 -4.65 -2.99 -11.65
N LYS A 69 -4.11 -3.94 -10.89
CA LYS A 69 -4.48 -4.14 -9.48
C LYS A 69 -3.26 -4.21 -8.58
N ALA A 70 -3.41 -3.78 -7.34
CA ALA A 70 -2.41 -3.96 -6.31
C ALA A 70 -2.28 -5.43 -5.93
N ILE A 71 -1.04 -5.92 -5.90
CA ILE A 71 -0.74 -7.29 -5.45
C ILE A 71 -0.15 -7.34 -4.05
N ILE A 72 0.24 -6.18 -3.53
CA ILE A 72 0.75 -6.02 -2.16
C ILE A 72 -0.15 -5.05 -1.41
N SER A 73 -0.38 -5.30 -0.13
CA SER A 73 -0.98 -4.32 0.77
C SER A 73 0.02 -3.24 1.18
N GLU A 74 -0.49 -2.10 1.64
CA GLU A 74 0.31 -1.02 2.22
C GLU A 74 1.17 -1.53 3.40
N GLU A 75 0.57 -2.37 4.24
CA GLU A 75 1.20 -2.98 5.42
C GLU A 75 2.36 -3.89 5.01
N GLU A 76 2.16 -4.78 4.03
CA GLU A 76 3.20 -5.68 3.52
C GLU A 76 4.36 -4.90 2.89
N TYR A 77 4.05 -3.86 2.14
CA TYR A 77 5.05 -2.97 1.55
C TYR A 77 5.96 -2.35 2.61
N PHE A 78 5.37 -1.77 3.66
CA PHE A 78 6.14 -1.16 4.74
C PHE A 78 6.92 -2.19 5.57
N GLN A 79 6.37 -3.39 5.79
CA GLN A 79 7.09 -4.46 6.48
C GLN A 79 8.33 -4.93 5.73
N GLU A 80 8.30 -4.98 4.40
CA GLU A 80 9.46 -5.37 3.60
C GLU A 80 10.53 -4.28 3.51
N ILE A 81 10.14 -3.01 3.56
CA ILE A 81 11.07 -1.88 3.35
C ILE A 81 11.66 -1.37 4.64
N ILE A 82 10.89 -1.38 5.73
CA ILE A 82 11.36 -0.90 7.03
C ILE A 82 12.16 -2.03 7.69
N PRO A 83 13.46 -1.83 7.97
CA PRO A 83 14.25 -2.81 8.70
C PRO A 83 13.58 -3.15 10.04
N LYS A 84 13.50 -4.45 10.37
CA LYS A 84 12.86 -4.94 11.62
C LYS A 84 13.32 -4.19 12.87
N LYS A 85 14.60 -3.79 12.93
CA LYS A 85 15.16 -3.01 14.04
C LYS A 85 14.53 -1.61 14.16
N ILE A 86 14.29 -0.94 13.04
CA ILE A 86 13.65 0.37 12.98
C ILE A 86 12.16 0.21 13.31
N PHE A 87 11.49 -0.78 12.71
CA PHE A 87 10.09 -1.08 12.98
C PHE A 87 9.84 -1.33 14.48
N LYS A 88 10.67 -2.16 15.12
CA LYS A 88 10.60 -2.41 16.58
C LYS A 88 10.73 -1.12 17.38
N LYS A 89 11.66 -0.22 17.02
CA LYS A 89 11.81 1.07 17.70
C LYS A 89 10.58 1.96 17.50
N MET A 90 10.00 1.96 16.30
CA MET A 90 8.81 2.76 15.98
C MET A 90 7.60 2.29 16.80
N VAL A 91 7.38 0.98 16.90
CA VAL A 91 6.30 0.40 17.72
C VAL A 91 6.51 0.72 19.21
N VAL A 92 7.74 0.59 19.72
CA VAL A 92 8.04 0.95 21.12
C VAL A 92 7.79 2.45 21.36
N SER A 93 8.24 3.31 20.44
CA SER A 93 8.01 4.75 20.53
C SER A 93 6.53 5.10 20.50
N PHE A 94 5.75 4.45 19.63
CA PHE A 94 4.31 4.62 19.54
C PHE A 94 3.64 4.26 20.87
N VAL A 95 3.91 3.08 21.42
CA VAL A 95 3.35 2.63 22.71
C VAL A 95 3.76 3.55 23.87
N THR A 96 4.96 4.13 23.84
CA THR A 96 5.41 5.05 24.90
C THR A 96 4.82 6.46 24.81
N GLN A 97 4.38 6.87 23.63
CA GLN A 97 3.82 8.21 23.37
C GLN A 97 2.28 8.20 23.32
N GLU A 98 1.68 7.04 23.08
CA GLU A 98 0.23 6.89 23.00
C GLU A 98 -0.43 7.09 24.37
N ASN A 99 -1.48 7.90 24.40
CA ASN A 99 -2.24 8.21 25.61
C ASN A 99 -3.66 7.62 25.56
N SER A 100 -4.07 7.04 24.43
CA SER A 100 -5.34 6.33 24.30
C SER A 100 -5.27 4.95 24.95
N GLU A 101 -5.95 4.80 26.08
CA GLU A 101 -6.07 3.52 26.78
C GLU A 101 -6.72 2.44 25.90
N GLU A 102 -7.66 2.82 25.03
CA GLU A 102 -8.35 1.91 24.12
C GLU A 102 -7.40 1.33 23.05
N GLU A 103 -6.55 2.17 22.46
CA GLU A 103 -5.59 1.73 21.46
C GLU A 103 -4.49 0.87 22.08
N LEU A 104 -4.01 1.25 23.27
CA LEU A 104 -3.02 0.48 24.02
C LEU A 104 -3.57 -0.89 24.42
N LYS A 105 -4.81 -0.98 24.91
CA LYS A 105 -5.47 -2.25 25.23
C LYS A 105 -5.62 -3.15 24.00
N LYS A 106 -6.03 -2.58 22.86
CA LYS A 106 -6.16 -3.34 21.61
C LYS A 106 -4.82 -3.94 21.18
N ILE A 107 -3.73 -3.18 21.29
CA ILE A 107 -2.38 -3.68 20.99
C ILE A 107 -1.97 -4.76 22.00
N GLU A 108 -2.23 -4.54 23.29
CA GLU A 108 -1.93 -5.51 24.35
C GLU A 108 -2.64 -6.85 24.09
N ASP A 109 -3.95 -6.83 23.82
CA ASP A 109 -4.75 -8.02 23.53
C ASP A 109 -4.20 -8.79 22.32
N MET A 110 -3.83 -8.08 21.25
CA MET A 110 -3.22 -8.68 20.06
C MET A 110 -1.88 -9.35 20.39
N VAL A 111 -1.04 -8.71 21.21
CA VAL A 111 0.25 -9.27 21.66
C VAL A 111 0.04 -10.48 22.55
N GLN A 112 -0.86 -10.41 23.53
CA GLN A 112 -1.16 -11.52 24.43
C GLN A 112 -1.70 -12.73 23.66
N LYS A 113 -2.60 -12.52 22.70
CA LYS A 113 -3.10 -13.58 21.84
C LYS A 113 -1.98 -14.27 21.06
N LYS A 114 -1.08 -13.49 20.45
CA LYS A 114 0.09 -14.04 19.74
C LYS A 114 1.06 -14.78 20.66
N LEU A 115 1.27 -14.30 21.89
CA LEU A 115 2.11 -15.00 22.87
C LEU A 115 1.51 -16.34 23.32
N LYS A 116 0.18 -16.46 23.40
CA LYS A 116 -0.50 -17.73 23.67
C LYS A 116 -0.32 -18.71 22.51
N GLU A 117 -0.55 -18.27 21.27
CA GLU A 117 -0.37 -19.09 20.05
C GLU A 117 1.06 -19.63 19.86
N ILE A 118 2.09 -18.94 20.38
CA ILE A 118 3.50 -19.38 20.29
C ILE A 118 3.87 -20.36 21.41
N ARG A 119 3.11 -20.36 22.52
CA ARG A 119 3.37 -21.20 23.70
C ARG A 119 2.64 -22.54 23.64
N GLU A 120 1.59 -22.65 22.82
CA GLU A 120 0.95 -23.91 22.39
C GLU A 120 1.75 -24.56 21.25
#